data_AF-A0A4Q4TML5-F1
#
_entry.id   AF-A0A4Q4TML5-F1
#
_cell.length_a   1.000
_cell.length_b   1.000
_cell.length_c   1.000
_cell.angle_alpha   90.00
_cell.angle_beta   90.00
_cell.angle_gamma   90.00
#
_symmetry.space_group_name_H-M   'P 1'
#
loop_
_entity.id
_entity.type
_entity.pdbx_description
1 polymer ?
#
loop_
_entity_poly.entity_id
_entity_poly.type
_entity_poly.pdbx_seq_one_letter_code
_entity_poly.pdbx_strand_id
1 'polypeptide(L)'
;MWLSYKVYITITDLTSDTIIQTLCHDEYDEQLEDPESVHVEIRLGQTTQALIRCHRDSISRESDIHPKLFLVIDSIDLQSRGVLLVSLDEYHGYNDALRYPIKEGRDVLSSLMIANDDWFTCREGNLRLRSDAVPHKWFSLYNFLPKGPEGSFEKAFGKMNEGVHMLGVSNQDEGDDMETGGVAVKEEGSEGSIGGSIEDSLGGEAGVPGEDEEQQQPEEEEEEGWDQIYKAAHRESRNLDQIMDGHASYAQENRQDPSLFAVIDEEYETKGPLIVRIAPHKDSLRCKGEVGGEILRWIFVNLMTWDDAKSFASSLG
;
A
#
# COMPACT_ATOMS: atom_id res chain seq x y z
N MET A 1 -18.91 -17.04 17.04
CA MET A 1 -18.48 -15.64 17.19
C MET A 1 -17.39 -15.66 18.22
N TRP A 2 -16.21 -15.14 17.86
CA TRP A 2 -15.07 -15.08 18.76
C TRP A 2 -15.16 -13.75 19.50
N LEU A 3 -14.86 -13.74 20.80
CA LEU A 3 -14.94 -12.53 21.62
C LEU A 3 -13.56 -12.03 22.06
N SER A 4 -12.52 -12.84 21.85
CA SER A 4 -11.15 -12.56 22.30
C SER A 4 -10.15 -12.70 21.16
N TYR A 5 -9.00 -12.02 21.25
CA TYR A 5 -7.92 -12.06 20.27
C TYR A 5 -6.53 -12.09 20.94
N LYS A 6 -5.48 -12.37 20.17
CA LYS A 6 -4.10 -12.33 20.65
C LYS A 6 -3.36 -11.05 20.26
N VAL A 7 -2.49 -10.61 21.16
CA VAL A 7 -1.57 -9.48 20.96
C VAL A 7 -0.16 -9.95 21.31
N TYR A 8 0.70 -10.05 20.31
CA TYR A 8 2.08 -10.50 20.49
C TYR A 8 3.03 -9.33 20.70
N ILE A 9 3.78 -9.31 21.81
CA ILE A 9 4.81 -8.28 22.06
C ILE A 9 6.19 -8.88 21.77
N THR A 10 6.93 -8.31 20.81
CA THR A 10 8.27 -8.80 20.41
C THR A 10 9.43 -7.98 20.97
N ILE A 11 9.13 -6.86 21.65
CA ILE A 11 10.10 -5.93 22.23
C ILE A 11 10.07 -5.92 23.77
N THR A 12 11.19 -5.50 24.38
CA THR A 12 11.43 -5.57 25.84
C THR A 12 10.74 -4.48 26.66
N ASP A 13 10.33 -3.40 26.02
CA ASP A 13 10.12 -2.10 26.67
C ASP A 13 8.64 -1.76 26.93
N LEU A 14 7.75 -2.72 26.67
CA LEU A 14 6.30 -2.63 26.91
C LEU A 14 5.84 -3.83 27.76
N THR A 15 4.93 -3.56 28.71
CA THR A 15 4.32 -4.59 29.56
C THR A 15 2.94 -4.98 29.05
N SER A 16 2.45 -6.16 29.44
CA SER A 16 1.06 -6.57 29.16
C SER A 16 0.05 -5.58 29.71
N ASP A 17 0.24 -5.11 30.94
CA ASP A 17 -0.66 -4.16 31.61
C ASP A 17 -0.77 -2.84 30.84
N THR A 18 0.35 -2.29 30.34
CA THR A 18 0.34 -1.07 29.52
C THR A 18 -0.38 -1.30 28.19
N ILE A 19 -0.21 -2.46 27.56
CA ILE A 19 -0.89 -2.78 26.30
C ILE A 19 -2.38 -3.02 26.50
N ILE A 20 -2.79 -3.73 27.55
CA ILE A 20 -4.20 -3.94 27.91
C ILE A 20 -4.86 -2.58 28.22
N GLN A 21 -4.20 -1.69 28.99
CA GLN A 21 -4.75 -0.35 29.22
C GLN A 21 -4.93 0.43 27.92
N THR A 22 -3.92 0.42 27.03
CA THR A 22 -3.93 1.17 25.76
C THR A 22 -4.96 0.65 24.75
N LEU A 23 -5.30 -0.64 24.81
CA LEU A 23 -6.32 -1.25 23.94
C LEU A 23 -7.72 -1.13 24.55
N CYS A 24 -7.89 -1.41 25.83
CA CYS A 24 -9.22 -1.50 26.45
C CYS A 24 -9.82 -0.17 26.90
N HIS A 25 -9.05 0.93 26.93
CA HIS A 25 -9.52 2.24 27.42
C HIS A 25 -9.27 3.37 26.41
N ASP A 26 -10.02 4.47 26.55
CA ASP A 26 -9.89 5.68 25.76
C ASP A 26 -8.97 6.75 26.43
N GLU A 27 -9.05 8.02 26.02
CA GLU A 27 -8.25 9.12 26.62
C GLU A 27 -8.85 9.69 27.91
N TYR A 28 -10.09 9.32 28.25
CA TYR A 28 -10.81 9.69 29.45
C TYR A 28 -10.94 8.54 30.46
N ASP A 29 -10.27 7.41 30.20
CA ASP A 29 -10.33 6.15 30.97
C ASP A 29 -11.71 5.45 30.87
N GLU A 30 -12.50 5.74 29.82
CA GLU A 30 -13.71 4.99 29.49
C GLU A 30 -13.35 3.63 28.85
N GLN A 31 -13.99 2.57 29.33
CA GLN A 31 -13.72 1.20 28.88
C GLN A 31 -14.38 0.93 27.51
N LEU A 32 -13.54 0.68 26.50
CA LEU A 32 -13.92 0.38 25.11
C LEU A 32 -13.97 -1.13 24.81
N GLU A 33 -13.11 -1.92 25.45
CA GLU A 33 -13.13 -3.39 25.33
C GLU A 33 -13.02 -4.06 26.71
N ASP A 34 -13.35 -5.36 26.78
CA ASP A 34 -13.16 -6.17 27.98
C ASP A 34 -11.68 -6.57 28.13
N PRO A 35 -10.98 -6.27 29.23
CA PRO A 35 -9.62 -6.77 29.47
C PRO A 35 -9.50 -8.30 29.38
N GLU A 36 -10.57 -9.07 29.59
CA GLU A 36 -10.56 -10.53 29.40
C GLU A 36 -10.60 -10.96 27.91
N SER A 37 -10.84 -10.04 26.96
CA SER A 37 -10.75 -10.30 25.51
C SER A 37 -9.33 -10.22 24.94
N VAL A 38 -8.40 -9.55 25.64
CA VAL A 38 -7.09 -9.17 25.10
C VAL A 38 -5.98 -10.09 25.62
N HIS A 39 -5.71 -11.18 24.91
CA HIS A 39 -4.69 -12.15 25.30
C HIS A 39 -3.28 -11.72 24.86
N VAL A 40 -2.59 -10.98 25.73
CA VAL A 40 -1.20 -10.56 25.49
C VAL A 40 -0.21 -11.72 25.68
N GLU A 41 0.60 -12.00 24.66
CA GLU A 41 1.62 -13.07 24.67
C GLU A 41 3.02 -12.51 24.33
N ILE A 42 3.92 -12.47 25.31
CA ILE A 42 5.27 -11.88 25.15
C ILE A 42 6.21 -12.88 24.46
N ARG A 43 6.74 -12.48 23.30
CA ARG A 43 7.59 -13.28 22.39
C ARG A 43 8.80 -12.48 21.90
N LEU A 44 9.63 -12.06 22.87
CA LEU A 44 10.81 -11.21 22.65
C LEU A 44 11.72 -11.72 21.52
N GLY A 45 12.03 -10.84 20.57
CA GLY A 45 12.93 -11.10 19.45
C GLY A 45 12.41 -12.09 18.39
N GLN A 46 11.16 -12.53 18.44
CA GLN A 46 10.57 -13.36 17.39
C GLN A 46 10.13 -12.50 16.19
N THR A 47 10.33 -13.00 14.96
CA THR A 47 9.84 -12.35 13.75
C THR A 47 8.33 -12.59 13.57
N THR A 48 7.63 -11.73 12.84
CA THR A 48 6.21 -11.92 12.50
C THR A 48 5.96 -13.27 11.84
N GLN A 49 6.88 -13.77 11.01
CA GLN A 49 6.82 -15.11 10.42
C GLN A 49 6.91 -16.25 11.47
N ALA A 50 7.69 -16.08 12.54
CA ALA A 50 7.72 -17.01 13.66
C ALA A 50 6.43 -16.95 14.49
N LEU A 51 5.85 -15.76 14.67
CA LEU A 51 4.55 -15.58 15.35
C LEU A 51 3.40 -16.20 14.56
N ILE A 52 3.33 -15.99 13.24
CA ILE A 52 2.33 -16.62 12.35
C ILE A 52 2.31 -18.15 12.53
N ARG A 53 3.49 -18.78 12.56
CA ARG A 53 3.63 -20.22 12.80
C ARG A 53 3.16 -20.60 14.22
N CYS A 54 3.62 -19.87 15.23
CA CYS A 54 3.25 -20.13 16.62
C CYS A 54 1.75 -19.97 16.87
N HIS A 55 1.10 -18.99 16.23
CA HIS A 55 -0.34 -18.77 16.29
C HIS A 55 -1.08 -19.94 15.65
N ARG A 56 -0.73 -20.30 14.40
CA ARG A 56 -1.28 -21.47 13.66
C ARG A 56 -1.19 -22.77 14.49
N ASP A 57 -0.07 -22.99 15.20
CA ASP A 57 0.10 -24.14 16.09
C ASP A 57 -0.75 -24.07 17.37
N SER A 58 -0.90 -22.88 17.99
CA SER A 58 -1.58 -22.72 19.28
C SER A 58 -3.11 -22.80 19.20
N ILE A 59 -3.71 -22.29 18.12
CA ILE A 59 -5.17 -22.17 17.94
C ILE A 59 -5.92 -23.49 18.18
N SER A 60 -5.29 -24.63 17.88
CA SER A 60 -5.85 -25.97 18.08
C SER A 60 -6.24 -26.31 19.54
N ARG A 61 -6.00 -25.41 20.50
CA ARG A 61 -6.14 -25.64 21.95
C ARG A 61 -6.96 -24.57 22.70
N GLU A 62 -7.25 -23.44 22.08
CA GLU A 62 -7.77 -22.23 22.74
C GLU A 62 -9.08 -21.81 22.05
N SER A 63 -10.22 -22.28 22.59
CA SER A 63 -11.52 -22.31 21.90
C SER A 63 -12.23 -20.98 21.70
N ASP A 64 -11.74 -19.91 22.34
CA ASP A 64 -12.46 -18.65 22.49
C ASP A 64 -11.71 -17.46 21.82
N ILE A 65 -10.47 -17.71 21.38
CA ILE A 65 -9.53 -16.76 20.75
C ILE A 65 -9.65 -16.81 19.23
N HIS A 66 -9.72 -15.65 18.56
CA HIS A 66 -9.89 -15.60 17.11
C HIS A 66 -8.77 -16.34 16.35
N PRO A 67 -9.10 -17.32 15.48
CA PRO A 67 -8.14 -18.26 14.90
C PRO A 67 -7.38 -17.73 13.68
N LYS A 68 -7.57 -16.46 13.31
CA LYS A 68 -6.96 -15.88 12.11
C LYS A 68 -6.58 -14.40 12.21
N LEU A 69 -6.86 -13.72 13.32
CA LEU A 69 -6.61 -12.27 13.47
C LEU A 69 -5.89 -12.03 14.79
N PHE A 70 -4.79 -11.29 14.72
CA PHE A 70 -3.99 -10.91 15.89
C PHE A 70 -3.19 -9.63 15.61
N LEU A 71 -2.82 -8.94 16.68
CA LEU A 71 -1.89 -7.80 16.60
C LEU A 71 -0.46 -8.26 16.92
N VAL A 72 0.51 -7.63 16.26
CA VAL A 72 1.93 -7.72 16.61
C VAL A 72 2.44 -6.33 16.97
N ILE A 73 3.09 -6.24 18.13
CA ILE A 73 3.69 -5.03 18.68
C ILE A 73 5.21 -5.20 18.67
N ASP A 74 5.85 -4.54 17.72
CA ASP A 74 7.29 -4.59 17.44
C ASP A 74 8.00 -3.23 17.56
N SER A 75 7.30 -2.23 18.08
CA SER A 75 7.79 -0.87 18.29
C SER A 75 7.24 -0.28 19.60
N ILE A 76 8.05 0.54 20.28
CA ILE A 76 7.59 1.38 21.40
C ILE A 76 6.73 2.56 20.92
N ASP A 77 6.88 2.93 19.65
CA ASP A 77 6.10 3.98 19.01
C ASP A 77 4.78 3.39 18.48
N LEU A 78 3.80 3.31 19.38
CA LEU A 78 2.45 2.79 19.14
C LEU A 78 1.56 3.78 18.34
N GLN A 79 2.06 4.97 18.03
CA GLN A 79 1.31 6.05 17.38
C GLN A 79 1.77 6.24 15.94
N SER A 80 3.03 6.60 15.70
CA SER A 80 3.52 6.87 14.34
C SER A 80 3.92 5.59 13.62
N ARG A 81 4.60 4.63 14.27
CA ARG A 81 4.90 3.30 13.68
C ARG A 81 3.76 2.29 13.87
N GLY A 82 3.00 2.42 14.96
CA GLY A 82 1.77 1.66 15.18
C GLY A 82 1.97 0.15 15.33
N VAL A 83 0.85 -0.57 15.36
CA VAL A 83 0.78 -2.04 15.46
C VAL A 83 0.60 -2.68 14.08
N LEU A 84 1.01 -3.94 13.95
CA LEU A 84 0.79 -4.74 12.75
C LEU A 84 -0.40 -5.68 12.99
N LEU A 85 -1.53 -5.39 12.34
CA LEU A 85 -2.68 -6.29 12.27
C LEU A 85 -2.40 -7.37 11.22
N VAL A 86 -2.43 -8.63 11.62
CA VAL A 86 -2.19 -9.79 10.76
C VAL A 86 -3.48 -10.58 10.55
N SER A 87 -3.77 -10.92 9.29
CA SER A 87 -4.78 -11.89 8.89
C SER A 87 -4.12 -13.19 8.44
N LEU A 88 -4.68 -14.32 8.85
CA LEU A 88 -4.37 -15.66 8.33
C LEU A 88 -5.48 -16.22 7.43
N ASP A 89 -6.53 -15.45 7.15
CA ASP A 89 -7.42 -15.76 6.03
C ASP A 89 -6.75 -15.25 4.76
N GLU A 90 -6.07 -16.17 4.06
CA GLU A 90 -5.31 -15.93 2.84
C GLU A 90 -6.26 -15.61 1.66
N TYR A 91 -6.91 -14.44 1.68
CA TYR A 91 -7.65 -13.93 0.54
C TYR A 91 -6.63 -13.62 -0.57
N HIS A 92 -6.71 -14.33 -1.68
CA HIS A 92 -5.56 -14.54 -2.57
C HIS A 92 -4.97 -13.24 -3.12
N GLY A 93 -3.74 -12.96 -2.69
CA GLY A 93 -2.93 -11.83 -3.17
C GLY A 93 -3.10 -10.51 -2.41
N TYR A 94 -3.88 -10.52 -1.32
CA TYR A 94 -4.03 -9.37 -0.45
C TYR A 94 -2.87 -9.35 0.54
N ASN A 95 -2.60 -8.20 1.16
CA ASN A 95 -1.53 -8.13 2.14
C ASN A 95 -1.99 -8.87 3.40
N ASP A 96 -1.29 -9.94 3.80
CA ASP A 96 -1.58 -10.71 5.03
C ASP A 96 -1.45 -9.85 6.31
N ALA A 97 -0.88 -8.64 6.22
CA ALA A 97 -0.83 -7.70 7.32
C ALA A 97 -0.87 -6.23 6.89
N LEU A 98 -1.43 -5.38 7.76
CA LEU A 98 -1.55 -3.94 7.60
C LEU A 98 -1.13 -3.22 8.88
N ARG A 99 -0.67 -1.96 8.77
CA ARG A 99 -0.31 -1.13 9.93
C ARG A 99 -1.28 0.00 10.16
N TYR A 100 -1.53 0.21 11.45
CA TYR A 100 -2.43 1.20 12.02
C TYR A 100 -1.81 1.74 13.31
N PRO A 101 -2.11 2.98 13.74
CA PRO A 101 -1.93 3.34 15.14
C PRO A 101 -2.77 2.39 16.03
N ILE A 102 -2.40 2.26 17.31
CA ILE A 102 -2.87 1.13 18.12
C ILE A 102 -4.40 1.06 18.33
N LYS A 103 -5.10 2.21 18.37
CA LYS A 103 -6.55 2.26 18.59
C LYS A 103 -7.31 1.81 17.34
N GLU A 104 -6.90 2.31 16.18
CA GLU A 104 -7.44 1.98 14.88
C GLU A 104 -7.15 0.51 14.52
N GLY A 105 -5.98 0.00 14.91
CA GLY A 105 -5.62 -1.41 14.75
C GLY A 105 -6.51 -2.37 15.55
N ARG A 106 -6.92 -1.96 16.76
CA ARG A 106 -7.97 -2.63 17.54
C ARG A 106 -9.32 -2.51 16.85
N ASP A 107 -9.76 -1.30 16.51
CA ASP A 107 -11.11 -1.07 15.99
C ASP A 107 -11.35 -1.80 14.66
N VAL A 108 -10.35 -1.87 13.78
CA VAL A 108 -10.40 -2.70 12.56
C VAL A 108 -10.43 -4.19 12.87
N LEU A 109 -9.60 -4.69 13.81
CA LEU A 109 -9.61 -6.09 14.24
C LEU A 109 -10.97 -6.50 14.80
N SER A 110 -11.54 -5.68 15.70
CA SER A 110 -12.81 -5.97 16.37
C SER A 110 -14.00 -5.82 15.42
N SER A 111 -13.95 -4.89 14.44
CA SER A 111 -14.93 -4.84 13.34
C SER A 111 -14.90 -6.13 12.51
N LEU A 112 -13.72 -6.59 12.10
CA LEU A 112 -13.55 -7.86 11.36
C LEU A 112 -14.09 -9.07 12.15
N MET A 113 -13.81 -9.13 13.46
CA MET A 113 -14.31 -10.21 14.34
C MET A 113 -15.83 -10.18 14.55
N ILE A 114 -16.45 -9.00 14.59
CA ILE A 114 -17.88 -8.82 14.89
C ILE A 114 -18.74 -8.91 13.63
N ALA A 115 -18.39 -8.17 12.58
CA ALA A 115 -19.20 -8.03 11.38
C ALA A 115 -19.07 -9.21 10.42
N ASN A 116 -17.95 -9.95 10.47
CA ASN A 116 -17.48 -10.79 9.36
C ASN A 116 -17.37 -9.93 8.07
N ASP A 117 -16.91 -8.69 8.21
CA ASP A 117 -16.52 -7.83 7.08
C ASP A 117 -15.38 -8.49 6.31
N ASP A 118 -15.33 -8.27 5.00
CA ASP A 118 -14.25 -8.80 4.17
C ASP A 118 -12.95 -8.00 4.43
N TRP A 119 -11.83 -8.73 4.58
CA TRP A 119 -10.48 -8.18 4.62
C TRP A 119 -10.20 -7.31 3.38
N PHE A 120 -10.84 -7.61 2.25
CA PHE A 120 -10.94 -6.76 1.06
C PHE A 120 -11.39 -5.33 1.41
N THR A 121 -12.56 -5.18 2.05
CA THR A 121 -13.18 -3.87 2.33
C THR A 121 -12.34 -3.05 3.31
N CYS A 122 -11.80 -3.70 4.35
CA CYS A 122 -10.91 -3.05 5.31
C CYS A 122 -9.57 -2.59 4.71
N ARG A 123 -9.15 -3.14 3.55
CA ARG A 123 -7.94 -2.71 2.85
C ARG A 123 -8.14 -1.41 2.07
N GLU A 124 -9.24 -1.30 1.34
CA GLU A 124 -9.45 -0.21 0.37
C GLU A 124 -9.87 1.10 1.05
N GLY A 125 -10.85 1.05 1.97
CA GLY A 125 -11.31 2.26 2.67
C GLY A 125 -10.24 2.93 3.55
N ASN A 126 -9.26 2.16 4.04
CA ASN A 126 -8.33 2.60 5.09
C ASN A 126 -6.93 3.02 4.60
N LEU A 127 -6.70 3.16 3.29
CA LEU A 127 -5.42 3.67 2.76
C LEU A 127 -5.04 5.05 3.32
N ARG A 128 -6.05 5.87 3.66
CA ARG A 128 -5.91 7.22 4.24
C ARG A 128 -5.77 7.23 5.78
N LEU A 129 -5.83 6.06 6.44
CA LEU A 129 -5.82 5.92 7.92
C LEU A 129 -4.61 5.13 8.42
N ARG A 130 -3.49 5.18 7.69
CA ARG A 130 -2.20 4.62 8.13
C ARG A 130 -1.43 5.66 8.94
N SER A 131 -0.63 5.18 9.89
CA SER A 131 0.09 6.00 10.86
C SER A 131 1.24 6.82 10.23
N ASP A 132 1.59 7.96 10.83
CA ASP A 132 2.51 8.95 10.24
C ASP A 132 3.93 8.43 9.93
N ALA A 133 4.43 7.41 10.66
CA ALA A 133 5.67 6.71 10.31
C ALA A 133 5.44 5.52 9.36
N VAL A 134 4.48 5.71 8.43
CA VAL A 134 4.43 5.12 7.09
C VAL A 134 4.65 6.25 6.06
N PRO A 135 5.82 6.94 6.05
CA PRO A 135 5.98 8.24 5.40
C PRO A 135 6.61 8.14 4.00
N HIS A 136 6.87 6.92 3.54
CA HIS A 136 7.56 6.62 2.28
C HIS A 136 6.62 5.79 1.43
N LYS A 137 5.76 6.48 0.67
CA LYS A 137 4.75 5.84 -0.18
C LYS A 137 5.37 4.97 -1.28
N TRP A 138 6.63 5.22 -1.66
CA TRP A 138 7.26 4.62 -2.83
C TRP A 138 8.72 4.19 -2.60
N PHE A 139 9.08 3.01 -3.10
CA PHE A 139 10.49 2.61 -3.31
C PHE A 139 10.96 3.07 -4.69
N SER A 140 12.27 3.28 -4.86
CA SER A 140 12.85 3.52 -6.19
C SER A 140 12.83 2.25 -7.04
N LEU A 141 12.31 2.31 -8.28
CA LEU A 141 12.51 1.27 -9.29
C LEU A 141 13.44 1.77 -10.41
N TYR A 142 14.66 1.24 -10.47
CA TYR A 142 15.65 1.64 -11.49
C TYR A 142 15.55 0.79 -12.76
N ASN A 143 15.65 1.45 -13.91
CA ASN A 143 15.68 0.81 -15.23
C ASN A 143 17.13 0.51 -15.67
N PHE A 144 17.55 -0.75 -15.58
CA PHE A 144 18.86 -1.23 -16.03
C PHE A 144 18.80 -1.94 -17.39
N LEU A 145 17.60 -2.13 -17.97
CA LEU A 145 17.44 -2.75 -19.29
C LEU A 145 18.22 -1.99 -20.37
N PRO A 146 18.73 -2.68 -21.41
CA PRO A 146 19.34 -2.03 -22.57
C PRO A 146 18.35 -1.13 -23.30
N LYS A 147 18.81 -0.32 -24.27
CA LYS A 147 17.88 0.36 -25.20
C LYS A 147 17.29 -0.69 -26.13
N GLY A 148 16.19 -1.31 -25.70
CA GLY A 148 15.47 -2.40 -26.36
C GLY A 148 14.10 -1.95 -26.88
N PRO A 149 13.08 -2.84 -26.88
CA PRO A 149 11.72 -2.48 -27.22
C PRO A 149 11.15 -1.41 -26.29
N GLU A 150 10.49 -0.41 -26.86
CA GLU A 150 9.69 0.58 -26.13
C GLU A 150 8.57 -0.15 -25.35
N GLY A 151 8.26 0.31 -24.14
CA GLY A 151 7.27 -0.32 -23.25
C GLY A 151 7.80 -1.47 -22.39
N SER A 152 9.06 -1.90 -22.56
CA SER A 152 9.62 -3.05 -21.82
C SER A 152 9.84 -2.78 -20.33
N PHE A 153 10.32 -1.59 -19.96
CA PHE A 153 10.41 -1.18 -18.55
C PHE A 153 9.04 -0.79 -17.99
N GLU A 154 8.21 -0.17 -18.80
CA GLU A 154 6.88 0.34 -18.43
C GLU A 154 5.96 -0.83 -18.05
N LYS A 155 6.00 -1.92 -18.80
CA LYS A 155 5.32 -3.18 -18.48
C LYS A 155 5.84 -3.81 -17.18
N ALA A 156 7.15 -3.76 -16.92
CA ALA A 156 7.72 -4.24 -15.68
C ALA A 156 7.35 -3.34 -14.49
N PHE A 157 7.30 -2.02 -14.67
CA PHE A 157 6.87 -1.05 -13.67
C PHE A 157 5.38 -1.21 -13.32
N GLY A 158 4.52 -1.48 -14.31
CA GLY A 158 3.14 -1.91 -14.08
C GLY A 158 3.10 -3.14 -13.18
N LYS A 159 3.75 -4.24 -13.60
CA LYS A 159 3.86 -5.50 -12.83
C LYS A 159 4.49 -5.40 -11.44
N MET A 160 5.27 -4.36 -11.15
CA MET A 160 5.83 -4.13 -9.82
C MET A 160 4.85 -3.39 -8.88
N ASN A 161 3.87 -2.68 -9.44
CA ASN A 161 2.81 -2.00 -8.72
C ASN A 161 1.48 -2.78 -8.70
N GLU A 162 1.24 -3.64 -9.70
CA GLU A 162 0.25 -4.72 -9.67
C GLU A 162 0.56 -5.65 -8.50
N GLY A 163 -0.12 -5.44 -7.37
CA GLY A 163 -0.05 -6.36 -6.24
C GLY A 163 -0.62 -7.73 -6.58
N VAL A 164 -0.32 -8.72 -5.73
CA VAL A 164 -0.61 -10.15 -5.98
C VAL A 164 -2.13 -10.42 -6.10
N HIS A 165 -2.96 -9.46 -5.67
CA HIS A 165 -4.43 -9.47 -5.73
C HIS A 165 -5.00 -9.18 -7.13
N MET A 166 -4.23 -8.56 -8.03
CA MET A 166 -4.65 -8.31 -9.42
C MET A 166 -4.46 -9.56 -10.31
N LEU A 167 -3.91 -10.64 -9.78
CA LEU A 167 -3.59 -11.85 -10.54
C LEU A 167 -4.85 -12.67 -10.82
N GLY A 168 -5.11 -12.87 -12.12
CA GLY A 168 -6.37 -13.49 -12.57
C GLY A 168 -7.56 -12.53 -12.59
N VAL A 169 -7.44 -11.32 -12.02
CA VAL A 169 -8.38 -10.22 -12.21
C VAL A 169 -8.07 -9.57 -13.56
N SER A 170 -8.49 -10.24 -14.64
CA SER A 170 -8.29 -9.76 -16.00
C SER A 170 -9.22 -8.58 -16.29
N ASN A 171 -8.66 -7.41 -16.58
CA ASN A 171 -9.36 -6.26 -17.16
C ASN A 171 -9.78 -6.54 -18.62
N GLN A 172 -10.58 -7.60 -18.84
CA GLN A 172 -11.09 -8.02 -20.15
C GLN A 172 -12.56 -7.60 -20.39
N ASP A 173 -13.26 -7.11 -19.36
CA ASP A 173 -14.64 -6.63 -19.48
C ASP A 173 -14.76 -5.13 -19.87
N GLU A 174 -13.65 -4.39 -19.92
CA GLU A 174 -13.61 -3.00 -20.43
C GLU A 174 -12.89 -2.89 -21.78
N GLY A 175 -13.33 -3.64 -22.80
CA GLY A 175 -12.63 -3.59 -24.08
C GLY A 175 -13.15 -4.40 -25.27
N ASP A 176 -14.46 -4.58 -25.48
CA ASP A 176 -15.01 -4.86 -26.83
C ASP A 176 -16.55 -4.71 -26.90
N ASP A 177 -17.05 -3.48 -27.13
CA ASP A 177 -18.35 -3.27 -27.80
C ASP A 177 -18.43 -1.93 -28.57
N MET A 178 -17.52 -1.75 -29.53
CA MET A 178 -17.68 -0.76 -30.61
C MET A 178 -18.04 -1.46 -31.94
N GLU A 179 -19.17 -2.17 -31.94
CA GLU A 179 -19.81 -2.66 -33.18
C GLU A 179 -20.13 -1.47 -34.12
N THR A 180 -19.35 -1.32 -35.18
CA THR A 180 -19.50 -0.25 -36.19
C THR A 180 -20.63 -0.54 -37.19
N GLY A 181 -21.85 -0.66 -36.68
CA GLY A 181 -23.08 -0.98 -37.43
C GLY A 181 -23.72 0.22 -38.15
N GLY A 182 -23.14 0.66 -39.26
CA GLY A 182 -23.64 1.83 -40.02
C GLY A 182 -24.92 1.57 -40.86
N VAL A 183 -25.94 2.41 -40.70
CA VAL A 183 -27.10 2.52 -41.61
C VAL A 183 -27.41 3.99 -41.90
N ALA A 184 -27.49 4.36 -43.18
CA ALA A 184 -27.78 5.74 -43.62
C ALA A 184 -29.12 5.85 -44.36
N VAL A 185 -30.09 6.61 -43.81
CA VAL A 185 -31.33 6.98 -44.51
C VAL A 185 -31.75 8.43 -44.20
N LYS A 186 -31.40 9.32 -45.15
CA LYS A 186 -32.13 10.48 -45.72
C LYS A 186 -32.93 11.50 -44.87
N GLU A 187 -32.98 12.70 -45.44
CA GLU A 187 -33.72 13.90 -45.03
C GLU A 187 -35.24 13.83 -45.28
N GLU A 188 -36.02 14.58 -44.48
CA GLU A 188 -37.21 15.41 -44.79
C GLU A 188 -37.84 15.83 -43.42
N GLY A 189 -38.38 17.03 -43.15
CA GLY A 189 -38.45 18.31 -43.85
C GLY A 189 -39.44 19.30 -43.15
N SER A 190 -39.44 20.58 -43.54
CA SER A 190 -40.54 21.58 -43.37
C SER A 190 -40.84 22.31 -42.01
N GLU A 191 -40.30 23.55 -41.90
CA GLU A 191 -40.95 24.85 -41.57
C GLU A 191 -41.73 25.20 -40.26
N GLY A 192 -41.55 26.48 -39.83
CA GLY A 192 -42.32 27.25 -38.80
C GLY A 192 -41.40 27.99 -37.80
N SER A 193 -41.10 29.30 -37.84
CA SER A 193 -41.92 30.54 -38.02
C SER A 193 -42.93 30.73 -36.86
N ILE A 194 -43.01 31.81 -36.06
CA ILE A 194 -42.60 33.25 -36.08
C ILE A 194 -42.26 33.67 -34.60
N GLY A 195 -41.49 34.68 -34.17
CA GLY A 195 -40.72 35.81 -34.77
C GLY A 195 -41.07 37.19 -34.13
N GLY A 196 -40.11 38.01 -33.64
CA GLY A 196 -40.45 39.32 -32.99
C GLY A 196 -39.30 40.28 -32.54
N SER A 197 -39.20 41.42 -33.24
CA SER A 197 -38.71 42.79 -32.90
C SER A 197 -37.74 43.13 -31.74
N ILE A 198 -36.47 43.42 -32.09
CA ILE A 198 -35.82 44.77 -32.17
C ILE A 198 -36.06 45.84 -31.06
N GLU A 199 -34.93 46.31 -30.47
CA GLU A 199 -34.64 47.61 -29.77
C GLU A 199 -35.48 48.00 -28.52
N ASP A 200 -35.01 48.79 -27.55
CA ASP A 200 -34.03 49.90 -27.54
C ASP A 200 -33.40 50.12 -26.12
N SER A 201 -32.32 50.91 -26.02
CA SER A 201 -31.79 51.68 -24.86
C SER A 201 -30.25 51.68 -24.75
N LEU A 202 -29.66 52.87 -24.60
CA LEU A 202 -28.21 53.13 -24.67
C LEU A 202 -27.55 53.46 -23.31
N GLY A 203 -26.25 53.14 -23.20
CA GLY A 203 -25.25 54.06 -22.64
C GLY A 203 -24.73 53.80 -21.22
N GLY A 204 -23.40 53.82 -21.05
CA GLY A 204 -22.73 53.79 -19.74
C GLY A 204 -21.29 53.31 -19.76
N GLU A 205 -20.35 54.10 -20.30
CA GLU A 205 -18.91 53.82 -20.17
C GLU A 205 -18.38 54.24 -18.79
N ALA A 206 -17.71 53.34 -18.08
CA ALA A 206 -16.72 53.65 -17.04
C ALA A 206 -15.78 52.45 -16.86
N GLY A 207 -14.47 52.64 -17.05
CA GLY A 207 -13.49 51.56 -16.96
C GLY A 207 -13.09 51.23 -15.52
N VAL A 208 -12.80 49.94 -15.29
CA VAL A 208 -12.05 49.43 -14.13
C VAL A 208 -10.71 48.92 -14.67
N PRO A 209 -9.56 49.22 -14.04
CA PRO A 209 -8.26 48.71 -14.50
C PRO A 209 -8.20 47.20 -14.35
N GLY A 210 -7.35 46.54 -15.15
CA GLY A 210 -7.15 45.11 -15.06
C GLY A 210 -6.64 44.71 -13.67
N GLU A 211 -7.27 43.71 -13.08
CA GLU A 211 -6.70 42.95 -11.98
C GLU A 211 -5.54 42.13 -12.56
N ASP A 212 -4.38 42.13 -11.89
CA ASP A 212 -3.20 41.46 -12.40
C ASP A 212 -3.47 39.95 -12.57
N GLU A 213 -2.98 39.37 -13.67
CA GLU A 213 -2.91 37.92 -13.82
C GLU A 213 -1.89 37.36 -12.81
N GLU A 214 -2.33 37.17 -11.56
CA GLU A 214 -1.62 36.34 -10.60
C GLU A 214 -1.43 34.98 -11.26
N GLN A 215 -0.18 34.70 -11.63
CA GLN A 215 0.22 33.42 -12.19
C GLN A 215 -0.01 32.37 -11.11
N GLN A 216 -1.18 31.75 -11.16
CA GLN A 216 -1.46 30.51 -10.47
C GLN A 216 -0.34 29.56 -10.85
N GLN A 217 0.60 29.38 -9.91
CA GLN A 217 1.53 28.27 -9.97
C GLN A 217 0.65 27.03 -10.12
N PRO A 218 0.94 26.12 -11.06
CA PRO A 218 0.16 24.91 -11.17
C PRO A 218 0.20 24.24 -9.79
N GLU A 219 -0.95 24.20 -9.13
CA GLU A 219 -1.11 23.44 -7.89
C GLU A 219 -0.67 22.03 -8.24
N GLU A 220 0.33 21.50 -7.53
CA GLU A 220 0.83 20.15 -7.79
C GLU A 220 -0.34 19.20 -7.54
N GLU A 221 -1.03 18.77 -8.61
CA GLU A 221 -2.17 17.85 -8.54
C GLU A 221 -1.72 16.66 -7.68
N GLU A 222 -2.29 16.53 -6.47
CA GLU A 222 -1.84 15.54 -5.49
C GLU A 222 -2.12 14.16 -6.05
N GLU A 223 -1.12 13.55 -6.72
CA GLU A 223 -1.27 12.31 -7.49
C GLU A 223 -2.13 11.30 -6.71
N GLU A 224 -3.31 10.98 -7.25
CA GLU A 224 -4.21 9.95 -6.73
C GLU A 224 -3.61 8.56 -7.00
N GLY A 225 -2.49 8.29 -6.33
CA GLY A 225 -1.59 7.16 -6.54
C GLY A 225 -1.08 6.60 -5.21
N TRP A 226 -1.94 6.55 -4.19
CA TRP A 226 -1.67 5.96 -2.88
C TRP A 226 -1.52 4.42 -2.93
N ASP A 227 -1.86 3.80 -4.06
CA ASP A 227 -1.74 2.36 -4.31
C ASP A 227 -0.37 1.93 -4.85
N GLN A 228 0.41 2.85 -5.43
CA GLN A 228 1.71 2.55 -6.00
C GLN A 228 2.73 2.19 -4.90
N ILE A 229 3.43 1.07 -5.08
CA ILE A 229 4.54 0.62 -4.22
C ILE A 229 5.88 1.23 -4.71
N TYR A 230 6.00 1.54 -6.01
CA TYR A 230 7.23 2.01 -6.64
C TYR A 230 7.02 3.28 -7.44
N LYS A 231 8.04 4.15 -7.43
CA LYS A 231 8.19 5.22 -8.43
C LYS A 231 9.43 5.00 -9.29
N ALA A 232 9.28 5.21 -10.59
CA ALA A 232 10.35 5.03 -11.57
C ALA A 232 11.50 6.01 -11.28
N ALA A 233 12.72 5.49 -11.20
CA ALA A 233 13.88 6.26 -10.79
C ALA A 233 14.75 6.65 -12.00
N HIS A 234 14.57 7.87 -12.48
CA HIS A 234 15.19 8.40 -13.69
C HIS A 234 16.66 8.81 -13.48
N ARG A 235 17.56 7.82 -13.40
CA ARG A 235 19.02 8.02 -13.45
C ARG A 235 19.63 7.38 -14.70
N GLU A 236 20.62 8.04 -15.29
CA GLU A 236 21.32 7.56 -16.49
C GLU A 236 22.28 6.39 -16.22
N SER A 237 22.70 6.17 -14.97
CA SER A 237 23.64 5.09 -14.64
C SER A 237 22.95 3.74 -14.51
N ARG A 238 23.44 2.78 -15.30
CA ARG A 238 23.12 1.33 -15.21
C ARG A 238 24.18 0.55 -14.43
N ASN A 239 24.95 1.21 -13.56
CA ASN A 239 25.93 0.56 -12.70
C ASN A 239 25.39 0.49 -11.26
N LEU A 240 25.30 -0.72 -10.72
CA LEU A 240 24.68 -0.95 -9.41
C LEU A 240 25.42 -0.24 -8.27
N ASP A 241 26.75 -0.28 -8.26
CA ASP A 241 27.56 0.38 -7.21
C ASP A 241 27.34 1.90 -7.19
N GLN A 242 27.34 2.54 -8.37
CA GLN A 242 27.05 3.98 -8.52
C GLN A 242 25.63 4.36 -8.10
N ILE A 243 24.64 3.48 -8.31
CA ILE A 243 23.29 3.69 -7.79
C ILE A 243 23.31 3.53 -6.27
N MET A 244 23.86 2.46 -5.71
CA MET A 244 23.92 2.24 -4.25
C MET A 244 24.65 3.37 -3.51
N ASP A 245 25.74 3.91 -4.06
CA ASP A 245 26.54 4.97 -3.42
C ASP A 245 25.85 6.35 -3.48
N GLY A 246 24.89 6.55 -4.38
CA GLY A 246 24.17 7.82 -4.54
C GLY A 246 22.66 7.75 -4.35
N HIS A 247 22.09 6.59 -4.02
CA HIS A 247 20.64 6.38 -3.89
C HIS A 247 20.07 7.05 -2.64
N ALA A 248 20.73 6.96 -1.49
CA ALA A 248 20.20 7.51 -0.23
C ALA A 248 19.86 9.01 -0.32
N SER A 249 20.71 9.81 -0.97
CA SER A 249 20.45 11.24 -1.23
C SER A 249 19.29 11.44 -2.22
N TYR A 250 19.29 10.69 -3.33
CA TYR A 250 18.22 10.75 -4.33
C TYR A 250 16.86 10.39 -3.75
N ALA A 251 16.79 9.33 -2.95
CA ALA A 251 15.57 8.89 -2.28
C ALA A 251 15.07 9.94 -1.28
N GLN A 252 15.96 10.56 -0.49
CA GLN A 252 15.61 11.68 0.39
C GLN A 252 15.06 12.89 -0.39
N GLU A 253 15.69 13.26 -1.51
CA GLU A 253 15.22 14.32 -2.40
C GLU A 253 13.83 14.01 -3.01
N ASN A 254 13.53 12.74 -3.28
CA ASN A 254 12.31 12.27 -3.97
C ASN A 254 11.25 11.66 -3.01
N ARG A 255 11.43 11.79 -1.68
CA ARG A 255 10.56 11.22 -0.62
C ARG A 255 10.35 9.69 -0.70
N GLN A 256 11.37 8.97 -1.16
CA GLN A 256 11.43 7.50 -1.24
C GLN A 256 12.22 6.90 -0.06
N ASP A 257 12.12 5.59 0.17
CA ASP A 257 12.97 4.89 1.14
C ASP A 257 14.46 4.97 0.73
N PRO A 258 15.38 5.45 1.59
CA PRO A 258 16.80 5.63 1.27
C PRO A 258 17.68 4.41 1.53
N SER A 259 17.09 3.32 2.02
CA SER A 259 17.77 2.08 2.41
C SER A 259 17.42 0.90 1.49
N LEU A 260 16.28 0.96 0.79
CA LEU A 260 15.68 -0.13 0.03
C LEU A 260 15.23 0.31 -1.37
N PHE A 261 15.62 -0.43 -2.40
CA PHE A 261 15.18 -0.19 -3.78
C PHE A 261 15.10 -1.47 -4.60
N ALA A 262 14.52 -1.38 -5.80
CA ALA A 262 14.45 -2.47 -6.76
C ALA A 262 15.04 -2.07 -8.13
N VAL A 263 15.48 -3.07 -8.90
CA VAL A 263 16.05 -2.90 -10.24
C VAL A 263 15.42 -3.87 -11.22
N ILE A 264 15.04 -3.35 -12.39
CA ILE A 264 14.65 -4.14 -13.57
C ILE A 264 15.86 -4.22 -14.50
N ASP A 265 16.43 -5.41 -14.65
CA ASP A 265 17.58 -5.69 -15.52
C ASP A 265 17.32 -6.87 -16.47
N GLU A 266 18.32 -7.23 -17.27
CA GLU A 266 18.20 -8.27 -18.30
C GLU A 266 17.81 -9.67 -17.76
N GLU A 267 17.92 -9.92 -16.45
CA GLU A 267 17.52 -11.19 -15.85
C GLU A 267 16.06 -11.21 -15.36
N TYR A 268 15.37 -10.07 -15.32
CA TYR A 268 14.02 -9.88 -14.75
C TYR A 268 13.00 -10.95 -15.22
N GLU A 269 12.88 -11.18 -16.53
CA GLU A 269 11.94 -12.17 -17.09
C GLU A 269 12.22 -13.62 -16.65
N THR A 270 13.43 -13.92 -16.14
CA THR A 270 13.85 -15.29 -15.75
C THR A 270 13.95 -15.49 -14.24
N LYS A 271 14.32 -14.45 -13.49
CA LYS A 271 14.62 -14.49 -12.04
C LYS A 271 13.85 -13.46 -11.20
N GLY A 272 13.08 -12.57 -11.84
CA GLY A 272 12.41 -11.45 -11.20
C GLY A 272 13.33 -10.26 -10.87
N PRO A 273 12.76 -9.19 -10.27
CA PRO A 273 13.49 -7.98 -9.90
C PRO A 273 14.66 -8.28 -8.95
N LEU A 274 15.72 -7.49 -9.10
CA LEU A 274 16.78 -7.44 -8.09
C LEU A 274 16.35 -6.45 -7.00
N ILE A 275 16.07 -6.97 -5.80
CA ILE A 275 15.74 -6.20 -4.61
C ILE A 275 17.04 -5.94 -3.84
N VAL A 276 17.29 -4.69 -3.48
CA VAL A 276 18.57 -4.22 -2.94
C VAL A 276 18.38 -3.49 -1.62
N ARG A 277 19.25 -3.79 -0.66
CA ARG A 277 19.36 -3.10 0.63
C ARG A 277 20.73 -2.45 0.75
N ILE A 278 20.78 -1.21 1.21
CA ILE A 278 22.02 -0.47 1.49
C ILE A 278 22.32 -0.44 3.00
N ALA A 279 21.29 -0.21 3.82
CA ALA A 279 21.41 -0.10 5.27
C ALA A 279 20.59 -1.21 5.98
N PRO A 280 21.04 -1.76 7.12
CA PRO A 280 22.30 -1.46 7.80
C PRO A 280 23.55 -1.98 7.06
N HIS A 281 23.37 -2.92 6.13
CA HIS A 281 24.45 -3.53 5.34
C HIS A 281 24.03 -3.69 3.87
N LYS A 282 24.97 -3.44 2.94
CA LYS A 282 24.81 -3.71 1.52
C LYS A 282 24.54 -5.21 1.30
N ASP A 283 23.35 -5.54 0.78
CA ASP A 283 22.88 -6.90 0.54
C ASP A 283 21.84 -6.88 -0.60
N SER A 284 21.59 -8.00 -1.27
CA SER A 284 20.59 -8.07 -2.35
C SER A 284 20.00 -9.48 -2.52
N LEU A 285 18.81 -9.55 -3.08
CA LEU A 285 18.11 -10.79 -3.41
C LEU A 285 17.37 -10.62 -4.74
N ARG A 286 17.10 -11.73 -5.44
CA ARG A 286 16.09 -11.74 -6.51
C ARG A 286 14.88 -12.52 -6.03
N CYS A 287 13.68 -12.00 -6.29
CA CYS A 287 12.42 -12.68 -5.99
C CYS A 287 11.63 -12.84 -7.30
N LYS A 288 11.26 -14.07 -7.65
CA LYS A 288 10.64 -14.41 -8.93
C LYS A 288 9.11 -14.45 -8.83
N GLY A 289 8.43 -14.12 -9.93
CA GLY A 289 6.97 -14.08 -10.00
C GLY A 289 6.41 -12.75 -9.48
N GLU A 290 5.09 -12.62 -9.48
CA GLU A 290 4.43 -11.34 -9.17
C GLU A 290 4.59 -10.91 -7.70
N VAL A 291 4.83 -11.85 -6.78
CA VAL A 291 5.27 -11.57 -5.40
C VAL A 291 6.54 -10.71 -5.32
N GLY A 292 7.35 -10.65 -6.38
CA GLY A 292 8.54 -9.80 -6.47
C GLY A 292 8.25 -8.30 -6.32
N GLY A 293 7.03 -7.84 -6.65
CA GLY A 293 6.59 -6.47 -6.39
C GLY A 293 6.40 -6.19 -4.89
N GLU A 294 5.75 -7.10 -4.16
CA GLU A 294 5.34 -6.82 -2.77
C GLU A 294 6.43 -7.03 -1.70
N ILE A 295 7.55 -7.69 -2.02
CA ILE A 295 8.64 -8.00 -1.05
C ILE A 295 9.08 -6.77 -0.24
N LEU A 296 9.32 -5.62 -0.86
CA LEU A 296 9.75 -4.41 -0.14
C LEU A 296 8.66 -3.87 0.79
N ARG A 297 7.38 -3.96 0.40
CA ARG A 297 6.23 -3.59 1.23
C ARG A 297 6.10 -4.52 2.44
N TRP A 298 6.23 -5.83 2.25
CA TRP A 298 6.21 -6.82 3.34
C TRP A 298 7.37 -6.64 4.34
N ILE A 299 8.56 -6.28 3.85
CA ILE A 299 9.72 -5.93 4.69
C ILE A 299 9.44 -4.63 5.45
N PHE A 300 8.95 -3.59 4.78
CA PHE A 300 8.69 -2.28 5.39
C PHE A 300 7.62 -2.33 6.50
N VAL A 301 6.55 -3.11 6.33
CA VAL A 301 5.57 -3.33 7.41
C VAL A 301 6.04 -4.32 8.49
N ASN A 302 7.22 -4.94 8.31
CA ASN A 302 7.77 -6.01 9.16
C ASN A 302 6.86 -7.24 9.24
N LEU A 303 6.15 -7.57 8.15
CA LEU A 303 5.53 -8.89 7.96
C LEU A 303 6.61 -9.97 7.73
N MET A 304 7.75 -9.56 7.16
CA MET A 304 8.94 -10.39 6.95
C MET A 304 10.20 -9.61 7.31
N THR A 305 11.20 -10.26 7.91
CA THR A 305 12.55 -9.70 7.94
C THR A 305 13.25 -9.87 6.58
N TRP A 306 14.37 -9.18 6.38
CA TRP A 306 15.19 -9.34 5.19
C TRP A 306 15.73 -10.79 5.00
N ASP A 307 15.99 -11.50 6.10
CA ASP A 307 16.46 -12.89 6.04
C ASP A 307 15.30 -13.90 5.86
N ASP A 308 14.09 -13.58 6.35
CA ASP A 308 12.86 -14.28 5.94
C ASP A 308 12.63 -14.11 4.43
N ALA A 309 12.76 -12.88 3.91
CA ALA A 309 12.55 -12.56 2.49
C ALA A 309 13.56 -13.27 1.57
N LYS A 310 14.85 -13.34 1.95
CA LYS A 310 15.85 -14.16 1.24
C LYS A 310 15.49 -15.65 1.27
N SER A 311 15.02 -16.16 2.40
CA SER A 311 14.64 -17.57 2.56
C SER A 311 13.43 -17.93 1.68
N PHE A 312 12.41 -17.06 1.66
CA PHE A 312 11.22 -17.18 0.82
C PHE A 312 11.56 -17.10 -0.67
N ALA A 313 12.29 -16.05 -1.09
CA ALA A 313 12.68 -15.87 -2.49
C ALA A 313 13.52 -17.05 -3.01
N SER A 314 14.39 -17.63 -2.16
CA SER A 314 15.16 -18.84 -2.49
C SER A 314 14.30 -20.11 -2.65
N SER A 315 13.07 -20.12 -2.13
CA SER A 315 12.12 -21.24 -2.29
C SER A 315 11.26 -21.17 -3.55
N LEU A 316 11.36 -20.07 -4.32
CA LEU A 316 10.66 -19.83 -5.58
C LEU A 316 11.56 -20.05 -6.84
N GLY A 317 12.79 -20.51 -6.64
CA GLY A 317 13.85 -20.62 -7.66
C GLY A 317 13.80 -21.89 -8.52
#